data_AF-A0A5A7MVN3-F1
#
_entry.id   AF-A0A5A7MVN3-F1
#
_cell.length_a   1.000
_cell.length_b   1.000
_cell.length_c   1.000
_cell.angle_alpha   90.00
_cell.angle_beta   90.00
_cell.angle_gamma   90.00
#
_symmetry.space_group_name_H-M   'P 1'
#
loop_
_entity.id
_entity.type
_entity.pdbx_description
1 polymer ?
#
loop_
_entity_poly.entity_id
_entity_poly.type
_entity_poly.pdbx_seq_one_letter_code
_entity_poly.pdbx_strand_id
1 'polypeptide(L)' 'MTGMTNTIRVVILLTIRKRNGRPKILPPDDIDQRNGRAQDPHVLRAITRA' A
#
# COMPACT_ATOMS: atom_id res chain seq x y z
N MET A 1 20.11 -13.02 -30.61
CA MET A 1 19.43 -11.78 -30.17
C MET A 1 18.01 -12.12 -29.73
N THR A 2 17.70 -12.05 -28.42
CA THR A 2 16.32 -11.85 -27.90
C THR A 2 16.38 -11.32 -26.45
N GLY A 3 16.44 -9.99 -26.32
CA GLY A 3 15.72 -9.16 -25.34
C GLY A 3 15.78 -9.46 -23.84
N MET A 4 16.93 -9.36 -23.18
CA MET A 4 17.01 -9.43 -21.70
C MET A 4 17.87 -8.32 -21.09
N THR A 5 17.59 -7.03 -21.35
CA THR A 5 18.45 -5.97 -20.79
C THR A 5 17.74 -4.73 -20.23
N ASN A 6 16.40 -4.63 -20.27
CA ASN A 6 15.68 -3.44 -19.77
C ASN A 6 14.70 -3.72 -18.63
N THR A 7 14.88 -4.82 -17.89
CA THR A 7 14.00 -5.14 -16.75
C THR A 7 14.79 -5.14 -15.45
N ILE A 8 14.58 -4.11 -14.64
CA ILE A 8 15.13 -4.06 -13.28
C ILE A 8 14.21 -4.87 -12.36
N ARG A 9 14.75 -5.89 -11.69
CA ARG A 9 14.04 -6.64 -10.65
C ARG A 9 14.42 -6.07 -9.29
N VAL A 10 13.47 -5.48 -8.58
CA VAL A 10 13.66 -4.93 -7.24
C VAL A 10 13.06 -5.88 -6.23
N VAL A 11 13.86 -6.37 -5.28
CA VAL A 11 13.40 -7.17 -4.14
C VAL A 11 13.26 -6.25 -2.94
N ILE A 12 12.03 -5.92 -2.57
CA ILE A 12 11.74 -5.15 -1.36
C ILE A 12 11.48 -6.15 -0.24
N LEU A 13 12.37 -6.21 0.74
CA LEU A 13 12.17 -7.03 1.93
C LEU A 13 11.04 -6.43 2.76
N LEU A 14 9.98 -7.20 2.98
CA LEU A 14 8.85 -6.79 3.81
C LEU A 14 8.85 -7.59 5.09
N THR A 15 8.74 -6.90 6.22
CA THR A 15 8.60 -7.55 7.52
C THR A 15 7.16 -8.06 7.67
N ILE A 16 6.99 -9.36 7.92
CA ILE A 16 5.67 -9.93 8.23
C ILE A 16 5.29 -9.46 9.63
N ARG A 17 4.17 -8.73 9.75
CA ARG A 17 3.67 -8.23 11.03
C ARG A 17 2.26 -8.76 11.27
N LYS A 18 1.94 -9.11 12.51
CA LYS A 18 0.59 -9.59 12.87
C LYS A 18 -0.31 -8.40 13.18
N ARG A 19 -1.45 -8.28 12.50
CA ARG A 19 -2.53 -7.32 12.86
C ARG A 19 -3.78 -8.13 13.18
N ASN A 20 -4.31 -7.97 14.40
CA ASN A 20 -5.49 -8.72 14.90
C ASN A 20 -5.34 -10.25 14.77
N GLY A 21 -4.15 -10.79 15.06
CA GLY A 21 -3.87 -12.23 14.95
C GLY A 21 -3.57 -12.75 13.54
N ARG A 22 -3.84 -11.97 12.48
CA ARG A 22 -3.59 -12.36 11.09
C ARG A 22 -2.22 -11.84 10.61
N PRO A 23 -1.38 -12.68 9.98
CA PRO A 23 -0.17 -12.21 9.31
C PRO A 23 -0.53 -11.25 8.17
N LYS A 24 0.01 -10.03 8.20
CA LYS A 24 -0.12 -9.04 7.15
C LYS A 24 1.27 -8.55 6.76
N ILE A 25 1.49 -8.42 5.46
CA ILE A 25 2.65 -7.74 4.91
C ILE A 25 2.47 -6.24 5.18
N LEU A 26 3.33 -5.66 6.02
CA LEU A 26 3.30 -4.22 6.31
C LEU A 26 4.43 -3.51 5.53
N PRO A 27 4.24 -2.21 5.23
CA PRO A 27 5.30 -1.40 4.66
C PRO A 27 6.49 -1.28 5.64
N PRO A 28 7.69 -0.93 5.14
CA PRO A 28 8.85 -0.62 5.97
C PRO A 28 8.52 0.43 7.04
N ASP A 29 9.18 0.37 8.20
CA ASP A 29 8.82 1.18 9.38
C ASP A 29 8.97 2.70 9.14
N ASP A 30 9.87 3.12 8.25
CA ASP A 30 10.09 4.54 7.89
C ASP A 30 9.08 5.08 6.87
N ILE A 31 8.26 4.20 6.29
CA ILE A 31 7.07 4.63 5.57
C ILE A 31 6.02 4.85 6.64
N ASP A 32 5.90 6.10 7.11
CA ASP A 32 4.67 6.55 7.77
C ASP A 32 3.54 5.98 6.93
N GLN A 33 2.75 5.05 7.50
CA GLN A 33 1.51 4.59 6.90
C GLN A 33 0.81 5.89 6.60
N ARG A 34 0.83 6.37 5.35
CA ARG A 34 0.30 7.67 4.95
C ARG A 34 -1.03 7.69 5.65
N ASN A 35 -1.13 8.46 6.74
CA ASN A 35 -2.24 8.37 7.65
C ASN A 35 -3.35 8.78 6.75
N GLY A 36 -4.06 7.76 6.23
CA GLY A 36 -4.94 7.95 5.11
C GLY A 36 -5.84 9.01 5.67
N ARG A 37 -5.86 10.19 5.03
CA ARG A 37 -6.97 11.09 5.24
C ARG A 37 -8.15 10.18 4.96
N ALA A 38 -8.76 9.62 6.01
CA ALA A 38 -9.92 8.79 5.87
C ALA A 38 -10.86 9.73 5.16
N GLN A 39 -11.20 9.40 3.91
CA GLN A 39 -11.91 10.34 3.07
C GLN A 39 -13.16 10.74 3.85
N ASP A 40 -13.32 12.05 4.05
CA ASP A 40 -14.32 12.54 4.97
C ASP A 40 -15.70 11.99 4.56
N PRO A 41 -16.47 11.39 5.48
CA PRO A 41 -17.74 10.76 5.14
C PRO A 41 -18.72 11.70 4.43
N HIS A 42 -18.64 13.01 4.68
CA HIS A 42 -19.44 14.02 3.99
C HIS A 42 -19.08 14.10 2.50
N VAL A 43 -17.78 14.04 2.17
CA VAL A 43 -17.29 14.04 0.77
C VAL A 43 -17.78 12.81 0.03
N LEU A 44 -17.74 11.62 0.66
CA LEU A 44 -18.24 10.39 0.05
C LEU A 44 -19.75 10.47 -0.22
N ARG A 45 -20.54 10.99 0.74
CA ARG A 45 -21.99 11.16 0.59
C ARG A 45 -22.36 12.14 -0.53
N ALA A 46 -21.57 13.20 -0.72
CA ALA A 46 -21.79 14.17 -1.79
C ALA A 46 -21.59 13.55 -3.18
N ILE A 47 -20.58 12.70 -3.37
CA ILE A 47 -20.30 12.03 -4.64
C ILE A 47 -21.43 11.08 -5.04
N THR A 48 -21.99 10.33 -4.09
CA THR A 48 -23.07 9.36 -4.37
C THR A 48 -24.43 9.97 -4.67
N ARG A 49 -24.61 11.27 -4.42
CA ARG A 49 -25.89 11.97 -4.57
C ARG A 49 -25.99 12.80 -5.86
N ALA A 50 -24.89 12.89 -6.62
CA ALA A 50 -24.87 13.53 -7.94
C ALA A 50 -25.52 12.66 -9.01
#